data_AF-A0A258I7R4-F1
#
_entry.id   AF-A0A258I7R4-F1
#
_cell.length_a   1.000
_cell.length_b   1.000
_cell.length_c   1.000
_cell.angle_alpha   90.00
_cell.angle_beta   90.00
_cell.angle_gamma   90.00
#
_symmetry.space_group_name_H-M   'P 1'
#
loop_
_entity.id
_entity.type
_entity.pdbx_description
1 polymer ?
#
loop_
_entity_poly.entity_id
_entity_poly.type
_entity_poly.pdbx_seq_one_letter_code
_entity_poly.pdbx_strand_id
1 'polypeptide(L)'
;MSRANSLPILLFFTTLVVVGLTFERVPIHVLTFDLPIADPAEPLPRTPQEEAHRLSPTRFGTIEWDGETVSPSELVHHLDDGMRQPIEPRIVFAPDGDASYDLAVKVLNIVKNSGVTKLCFGELERYRDFSKDSPQYRLNLTLIAPVAPIEWDQTDLGPANACS
;
A
#
# COMPACT_ATOMS: atom_id res chain seq x y z
N MET A 1 -56.93 -6.93 32.40
CA MET A 1 -56.10 -5.86 31.83
C MET A 1 -54.71 -6.42 31.61
N SER A 2 -54.32 -6.67 30.35
CA SER A 2 -53.00 -7.23 30.01
C SER A 2 -51.91 -6.21 30.31
N ARG A 3 -50.96 -6.58 31.17
CA ARG A 3 -49.79 -5.77 31.49
C ARG A 3 -48.83 -5.88 30.31
N ALA A 4 -48.72 -4.80 29.52
CA ALA A 4 -47.78 -4.77 28.40
C ALA A 4 -46.35 -5.02 28.92
N ASN A 5 -45.60 -5.89 28.24
CA ASN A 5 -44.22 -6.16 28.58
C ASN A 5 -43.38 -4.92 28.22
N SER A 6 -42.93 -4.17 29.22
CA SER A 6 -42.23 -2.89 29.01
C SER A 6 -40.80 -3.04 28.48
N LEU A 7 -40.17 -4.20 28.66
CA LEU A 7 -38.81 -4.49 28.19
C LEU A 7 -38.64 -4.40 26.65
N PRO A 8 -39.44 -5.12 25.83
CA PRO A 8 -39.31 -5.03 24.37
C PRO A 8 -39.66 -3.63 23.84
N ILE A 9 -40.61 -2.95 24.48
CA ILE A 9 -41.03 -1.60 24.08
C ILE A 9 -39.92 -0.58 24.37
N LEU A 10 -39.26 -0.68 25.53
CA LEU A 10 -38.14 0.19 25.89
C LEU A 10 -36.93 0.02 24.97
N LEU A 11 -36.61 -1.21 24.57
CA LEU A 11 -35.52 -1.49 23.62
C LEU A 11 -35.81 -0.93 22.23
N PHE A 12 -37.06 -1.01 21.78
CA PHE A 12 -37.48 -0.43 20.50
C PHE A 12 -37.29 1.10 20.48
N PHE A 13 -37.78 1.80 21.52
CA PHE A 13 -37.62 3.25 21.61
C PHE A 13 -36.15 3.67 21.78
N THR A 14 -35.37 2.95 22.58
CA THR A 14 -33.93 3.23 22.76
C THR A 14 -33.15 3.06 21.45
N THR A 15 -33.47 2.02 20.68
CA THR A 15 -32.82 1.78 19.38
C THR A 15 -33.11 2.91 18.40
N LEU A 16 -34.37 3.37 18.36
CA LEU A 16 -34.78 4.47 17.49
C LEU A 16 -34.05 5.78 17.82
N VAL A 17 -33.83 6.06 19.11
CA VAL A 17 -33.05 7.23 19.56
C VAL A 17 -31.57 7.09 19.19
N VAL A 18 -30.94 5.94 19.45
CA VAL A 18 -29.51 5.72 19.14
C VAL A 18 -29.25 5.80 17.64
N VAL A 19 -30.12 5.18 16.83
CA VAL A 19 -30.15 5.32 15.37
C VAL A 19 -30.22 6.80 15.03
N GLY A 20 -31.28 7.52 15.41
CA GLY A 20 -31.47 8.94 15.07
C GLY A 20 -30.31 9.87 15.47
N LEU A 21 -29.63 9.62 16.61
CA LEU A 21 -28.48 10.41 17.05
C LEU A 21 -27.21 10.19 16.21
N THR A 22 -27.09 9.07 15.51
CA THR A 22 -25.87 8.71 14.73
C THR A 22 -25.94 9.09 13.25
N PHE A 23 -27.13 9.37 12.67
CA PHE A 23 -27.26 9.64 11.23
C PHE A 23 -26.79 11.04 10.78
N GLU A 24 -26.62 12.01 11.68
CA GLU A 24 -26.48 13.41 11.25
C GLU A 24 -25.06 13.94 11.02
N ARG A 25 -23.96 13.20 11.23
CA ARG A 25 -22.63 13.82 11.04
C ARG A 25 -21.56 12.94 10.39
N VAL A 26 -21.47 13.08 9.07
CA VAL A 26 -20.17 13.06 8.37
C VAL A 26 -20.09 14.35 7.52
N PRO A 27 -19.26 15.34 7.90
CA PRO A 27 -19.05 16.52 7.08
C PRO A 27 -18.24 16.13 5.83
N ILE A 28 -18.90 15.99 4.67
CA ILE A 28 -18.22 15.86 3.39
C ILE A 28 -17.72 17.23 2.95
N HIS A 29 -16.42 17.43 3.06
CA HIS A 29 -15.77 18.62 2.53
C HIS A 29 -15.61 18.37 1.03
N VAL A 30 -16.44 19.01 0.21
CA VAL A 30 -16.25 19.00 -1.25
C VAL A 30 -15.07 19.91 -1.56
N LEU A 31 -13.92 19.29 -1.82
CA LEU A 31 -12.75 19.98 -2.34
C LEU A 31 -12.90 20.08 -3.86
N THR A 32 -13.40 21.22 -4.33
CA THR A 32 -13.42 21.54 -5.75
C THR A 32 -12.02 22.02 -6.14
N PHE A 33 -11.21 21.12 -6.71
CA PHE A 33 -9.92 21.47 -7.29
C PHE A 33 -10.15 21.96 -8.71
N ASP A 34 -9.84 23.23 -8.96
CA ASP A 34 -9.76 23.76 -10.31
C ASP A 34 -8.43 23.30 -10.92
N LEU A 35 -8.48 22.55 -12.01
CA LEU A 35 -7.27 22.10 -12.69
C LEU A 35 -6.67 23.31 -13.41
N PRO A 36 -5.42 23.72 -13.11
CA PRO A 36 -4.77 24.73 -13.90
C PRO A 36 -4.67 24.21 -15.33
N ILE A 37 -5.24 24.95 -16.28
CA ILE A 37 -5.04 24.70 -17.70
C ILE A 37 -3.57 25.04 -17.96
N ALA A 38 -2.75 24.02 -18.21
CA ALA A 38 -1.35 24.21 -18.54
C ALA A 38 -1.26 25.08 -19.79
N ASP A 39 -0.64 26.25 -19.66
CA ASP A 39 -0.28 27.06 -20.81
C ASP A 39 0.78 26.27 -21.59
N PRO A 40 0.55 25.87 -22.86
CA PRO A 40 1.45 24.98 -23.60
C PRO A 40 2.85 25.59 -23.84
N ALA A 41 3.04 26.88 -23.51
CA ALA A 41 4.30 27.60 -23.61
C ALA A 41 5.12 27.62 -22.32
N GLU A 42 4.57 27.20 -21.18
CA GLU A 42 5.29 27.17 -19.91
C GLU A 42 5.87 25.75 -19.69
N PRO A 43 7.20 25.58 -19.61
CA PRO A 43 7.77 24.30 -19.24
C PRO A 43 7.20 23.92 -17.88
N LEU A 44 6.52 22.77 -17.80
CA LEU A 44 6.06 22.20 -16.54
C LEU A 44 7.18 22.35 -15.50
N PRO A 45 6.91 22.81 -14.27
CA PRO A 45 7.91 22.79 -13.22
C PRO A 45 8.40 21.36 -13.12
N ARG A 46 9.63 21.10 -13.57
CA ARG A 46 10.27 19.81 -13.43
C ARG A 46 10.42 19.61 -11.94
N THR A 47 9.48 18.89 -11.33
CA THR A 47 9.71 18.28 -10.02
C THR A 47 11.05 17.57 -10.13
N PRO A 48 12.00 17.86 -9.24
CA PRO A 48 13.29 17.18 -9.28
C PRO A 48 13.04 15.68 -9.26
N GLN A 49 13.54 15.00 -10.28
CA GLN A 49 13.37 13.55 -10.39
C GLN A 49 14.19 12.93 -9.27
N GLU A 50 13.50 12.27 -8.33
CA GLU A 50 14.16 11.52 -7.28
C GLU A 50 14.86 10.31 -7.91
N GLU A 51 16.15 10.14 -7.62
CA GLU A 51 16.87 8.92 -8.00
C GLU A 51 16.34 7.75 -7.17
N ALA A 52 16.12 6.60 -7.80
CA ALA A 52 15.64 5.40 -7.15
C ALA A 52 16.68 4.29 -7.26
N HIS A 53 17.04 3.69 -6.13
CA HIS A 53 17.98 2.58 -6.06
C HIS A 53 17.28 1.31 -5.58
N ARG A 54 17.56 0.19 -6.23
CA ARG A 54 16.99 -1.12 -5.93
C ARG A 54 17.94 -1.92 -5.06
N LEU A 55 17.44 -2.38 -3.93
CA LEU A 55 18.18 -3.19 -2.97
C LEU A 55 17.59 -4.60 -2.94
N SER A 56 18.37 -5.56 -3.41
CA SER A 56 17.96 -6.94 -3.66
C SER A 56 18.85 -7.93 -2.93
N PRO A 57 18.48 -8.37 -1.73
CA PRO A 57 19.13 -9.51 -1.09
C PRO A 57 18.86 -10.81 -1.84
N THR A 58 19.90 -11.62 -2.09
CA THR A 58 19.81 -12.86 -2.88
C THR A 58 19.81 -14.12 -2.01
N ARG A 59 19.39 -15.24 -2.59
CA ARG A 59 19.50 -16.59 -1.98
C ARG A 59 20.93 -17.01 -1.63
N PHE A 60 21.94 -16.44 -2.29
CA PHE A 60 23.34 -16.81 -2.08
C PHE A 60 23.97 -16.13 -0.87
N GLY A 61 23.21 -15.30 -0.15
CA GLY A 61 23.74 -14.55 0.99
C GLY A 61 24.42 -13.25 0.58
N THR A 62 24.25 -12.81 -0.67
CA THR A 62 24.80 -11.54 -1.17
C THR A 62 23.74 -10.44 -1.17
N ILE A 63 24.19 -9.19 -1.11
CA ILE A 63 23.34 -8.02 -1.22
C ILE A 63 23.63 -7.40 -2.58
N GLU A 64 22.60 -7.18 -3.40
CA GLU A 64 22.72 -6.47 -4.66
C GLU A 64 22.14 -5.05 -4.55
N TRP A 65 22.91 -4.07 -5.01
CA TRP A 65 22.53 -2.67 -5.16
C TRP A 65 22.45 -2.36 -6.66
N ASP A 66 21.26 -2.05 -7.17
CA ASP A 66 21.02 -1.86 -8.61
C ASP A 66 21.52 -3.02 -9.51
N GLY A 67 21.63 -4.22 -8.93
CA GLY A 67 22.17 -5.41 -9.58
C GLY A 67 23.67 -5.63 -9.42
N GLU A 68 24.39 -4.73 -8.75
CA GLU A 68 25.80 -4.89 -8.39
C GLU A 68 25.92 -5.52 -6.99
N THR A 69 26.75 -6.55 -6.85
CA THR A 69 26.98 -7.16 -5.53
C THR A 69 27.81 -6.24 -4.64
N VAL A 70 27.23 -5.81 -3.52
CA VAL A 70 27.86 -4.91 -2.55
C VAL A 70 28.04 -5.60 -1.20
N SER A 71 29.11 -5.24 -0.49
CA SER A 71 29.31 -5.64 0.90
C SER A 71 28.43 -4.79 1.84
N PRO A 72 28.15 -5.27 3.07
CA PRO A 72 27.39 -4.50 4.06
C PRO A 72 28.03 -3.14 4.41
N SER A 73 29.36 -3.05 4.37
CA SER A 73 30.10 -1.79 4.60
C SER A 73 29.96 -0.81 3.45
N GLU A 74 30.00 -1.31 2.20
CA GLU A 74 29.78 -0.47 1.02
C GLU A 74 28.32 0.00 0.96
N LEU A 75 27.37 -0.85 1.33
CA LEU A 75 25.96 -0.47 1.42
C LEU A 75 25.74 0.73 2.35
N VAL A 76 26.39 0.75 3.52
CA VAL A 76 26.33 1.91 4.43
C VAL A 76 26.89 3.16 3.77
N HIS A 77 27.99 3.04 3.03
CA HIS A 77 28.59 4.17 2.32
C HIS A 77 27.66 4.71 1.22
N HIS A 78 27.04 3.84 0.43
CA HIS A 78 26.07 4.23 -0.60
C HIS A 78 24.85 4.94 0.01
N LEU A 79 24.35 4.44 1.14
CA LEU A 79 23.22 5.06 1.85
C LEU A 79 23.59 6.43 2.44
N ASP A 80 24.80 6.57 3.02
CA ASP A 80 25.28 7.86 3.55
C ASP A 80 25.52 8.88 2.45
N ASP A 81 26.10 8.47 1.32
CA ASP A 81 26.30 9.31 0.15
C ASP A 81 24.95 9.79 -0.42
N GLY A 82 23.96 8.90 -0.50
CA GLY A 82 22.61 9.25 -0.95
C GLY A 82 21.95 10.31 -0.06
N MET A 83 22.14 10.25 1.25
CA MET A 83 21.59 11.25 2.18
C MET A 83 22.28 12.62 2.10
N ARG A 84 23.50 12.68 1.58
CA ARG A 84 24.22 13.96 1.37
C ARG A 84 23.73 14.70 0.13
N GLN A 85 22.95 14.06 -0.73
CA GLN A 85 22.37 14.69 -1.91
C GLN A 85 21.29 15.70 -1.52
N PRO A 86 21.07 16.76 -2.33
CA PRO A 86 20.04 17.77 -2.05
C PRO A 86 18.62 17.21 -2.08
N ILE A 87 18.41 16.09 -2.77
CA ILE A 87 17.15 15.36 -2.84
C ILE A 87 17.44 13.95 -2.38
N GLU A 88 16.77 13.50 -1.32
CA GLU A 88 16.94 12.15 -0.81
C GLU A 88 16.47 11.12 -1.85
N PRO A 89 17.33 10.15 -2.23
CA PRO A 89 16.97 9.09 -3.16
C PRO A 89 16.00 8.11 -2.51
N ARG A 90 15.16 7.48 -3.34
CA ARG A 90 14.24 6.43 -2.90
C ARG A 90 14.93 5.09 -2.91
N ILE A 91 14.80 4.33 -1.83
CA ILE A 91 15.34 2.98 -1.74
C ILE A 91 14.20 1.99 -1.92
N VAL A 92 14.27 1.15 -2.95
CA VAL A 92 13.29 0.08 -3.22
C VAL A 92 13.86 -1.24 -2.75
N PHE A 93 13.30 -1.79 -1.67
CA PHE A 93 13.64 -3.10 -1.14
C PHE A 93 12.85 -4.18 -1.86
N ALA A 94 13.54 -4.97 -2.68
CA ALA A 94 12.98 -6.04 -3.50
C ALA A 94 13.79 -7.33 -3.29
N PRO A 95 13.50 -8.10 -2.23
CA PRO A 95 14.21 -9.34 -1.94
C PRO A 95 13.91 -10.42 -2.98
N ASP A 96 14.89 -11.29 -3.22
CA ASP A 96 14.64 -12.57 -3.89
C ASP A 96 13.67 -13.42 -3.04
N GLY A 97 12.80 -14.18 -3.69
CA GLY A 97 11.83 -15.05 -3.01
C GLY A 97 12.49 -16.13 -2.17
N ASP A 98 13.70 -16.55 -2.54
CA ASP A 98 14.49 -17.55 -1.82
C ASP A 98 15.56 -16.90 -0.89
N ALA A 99 15.54 -15.58 -0.71
CA ALA A 99 16.48 -14.91 0.18
C ALA A 99 16.28 -15.30 1.65
N SER A 100 17.38 -15.44 2.39
CA SER A 100 17.29 -15.76 3.81
C SER A 100 16.68 -14.61 4.60
N TYR A 101 15.70 -14.92 5.45
CA TYR A 101 15.04 -13.95 6.33
C TYR A 101 16.04 -13.20 7.23
N ASP A 102 17.04 -13.90 7.77
CA ASP A 102 18.08 -13.29 8.61
C ASP A 102 18.86 -12.21 7.85
N LEU A 103 19.16 -12.45 6.57
CA LEU A 103 19.84 -11.49 5.73
C LEU A 103 18.94 -10.28 5.43
N ALA A 104 17.67 -10.50 5.10
CA ALA A 104 16.71 -9.43 4.87
C ALA A 104 16.58 -8.51 6.11
N VAL A 105 16.48 -9.08 7.31
CA VAL A 105 16.41 -8.32 8.57
C VAL A 105 17.70 -7.54 8.82
N LYS A 106 18.87 -8.13 8.59
CA LYS A 106 20.16 -7.44 8.73
C LYS A 106 20.25 -6.22 7.81
N VAL A 107 19.87 -6.39 6.55
CA VAL A 107 19.83 -5.32 5.55
C VAL A 107 18.86 -4.21 5.96
N LEU A 108 17.65 -4.57 6.38
CA LEU A 108 16.67 -3.58 6.86
C LEU A 108 17.16 -2.82 8.10
N ASN A 109 17.87 -3.49 9.01
CA ASN A 109 18.49 -2.83 10.16
C ASN A 109 19.60 -1.86 9.74
N ILE A 110 20.40 -2.19 8.72
CA ILE A 110 21.40 -1.29 8.16
C ILE A 110 20.74 -0.03 7.59
N VAL A 111 19.69 -0.20 6.77
CA VAL A 111 18.92 0.92 6.18
C VAL A 111 18.22 1.76 7.25
N LYS A 112 17.68 1.13 8.29
CA LYS A 112 17.07 1.85 9.41
C LYS A 112 18.11 2.68 10.18
N ASN A 113 19.31 2.14 10.37
CA ASN A 113 20.39 2.81 11.09
C ASN A 113 21.01 3.95 10.28
N SER A 114 20.98 3.89 8.94
CA SER A 114 21.41 5.02 8.12
C SER A 114 20.44 6.20 8.20
N GLY A 115 19.15 5.97 8.53
CA GLY A 115 18.18 7.04 8.73
C GLY A 115 17.44 7.47 7.46
N VAL A 116 17.47 6.62 6.42
CA VAL A 116 16.68 6.81 5.20
C VAL A 116 15.19 6.86 5.54
N THR A 117 14.52 7.90 5.06
CA THR A 117 13.09 8.13 5.25
C THR A 117 12.25 7.63 4.08
N LYS A 118 12.85 7.56 2.87
CA LYS A 118 12.18 7.11 1.64
C LYS A 118 12.47 5.65 1.30
N LEU A 119 12.05 4.74 2.17
CA LEU A 119 12.08 3.30 1.91
C LEU A 119 10.75 2.80 1.33
N CYS A 120 10.84 2.06 0.24
CA CYS A 120 9.74 1.46 -0.50
C CYS A 120 9.94 -0.06 -0.56
N PHE A 121 8.86 -0.84 -0.46
CA PHE A 121 8.91 -2.28 -0.71
C PHE A 121 8.44 -2.53 -2.14
N GLY A 122 9.29 -3.16 -2.95
CA GLY A 122 9.02 -3.42 -4.36
C GLY A 122 8.92 -4.90 -4.67
N GLU A 123 8.17 -5.22 -5.73
CA GLU A 123 8.16 -6.51 -6.41
C GLU A 123 7.72 -7.71 -5.54
N LEU A 124 7.16 -7.45 -4.36
CA LEU A 124 6.65 -8.47 -3.45
C LEU A 124 5.38 -9.14 -4.01
N GLU A 125 4.71 -8.49 -4.95
CA GLU A 125 3.49 -8.99 -5.59
C GLU A 125 3.77 -10.28 -6.38
N ARG A 126 5.00 -10.46 -6.88
CA ARG A 126 5.44 -11.66 -7.61
C ARG A 126 5.49 -12.90 -6.73
N TYR A 127 5.61 -12.71 -5.41
CA TYR A 127 5.68 -13.78 -4.41
C TYR A 127 4.34 -13.99 -3.69
N ARG A 128 3.30 -13.26 -4.07
CA ARG A 128 1.96 -13.43 -3.50
C ARG A 128 1.24 -14.56 -4.22
N ASP A 129 1.43 -15.78 -3.75
CA ASP A 129 0.62 -16.92 -4.18
C ASP A 129 -0.77 -16.84 -3.55
N PHE A 130 -1.76 -16.40 -4.33
CA PHE A 130 -3.18 -16.51 -3.96
C PHE A 130 -3.68 -17.94 -4.19
N SER A 131 -3.01 -18.93 -3.61
CA SER A 131 -3.60 -20.25 -3.49
C SER A 131 -4.71 -20.18 -2.46
N LYS A 132 -5.88 -19.70 -2.90
CA LYS A 132 -7.14 -20.07 -2.29
C LYS A 132 -7.26 -21.58 -2.46
N ASP A 133 -6.89 -22.32 -1.44
CA ASP A 133 -7.59 -23.55 -1.12
C ASP A 133 -9.04 -23.16 -0.82
N SER A 134 -9.83 -22.88 -1.86
CA SER A 134 -11.27 -22.90 -1.75
C SER A 134 -11.64 -24.37 -1.62
N PRO A 135 -12.04 -24.87 -0.42
CA PRO A 135 -12.66 -26.18 -0.35
C PRO A 135 -13.81 -26.18 -1.34
N GLN A 136 -13.84 -27.14 -2.27
CA GLN A 136 -14.90 -27.29 -3.26
C GLN A 136 -16.22 -27.65 -2.55
N TYR A 137 -16.89 -26.68 -1.95
CA TYR A 137 -18.31 -26.81 -1.64
C TYR A 137 -19.06 -26.67 -2.97
N ARG A 138 -19.43 -27.81 -3.57
CA ARG A 138 -20.35 -27.83 -4.70
C ARG A 138 -21.76 -27.53 -4.20
N LEU A 139 -22.06 -26.25 -4.00
CA LEU A 139 -23.44 -25.80 -3.92
C LEU A 139 -23.98 -25.76 -5.35
N ASN A 140 -24.89 -26.67 -5.66
CA ASN A 140 -25.62 -26.69 -6.92
C ASN A 140 -26.51 -25.44 -7.00
N LEU A 141 -25.98 -24.37 -7.58
CA LEU A 141 -26.65 -23.09 -7.69
C LEU A 141 -27.44 -23.06 -9.00
N THR A 142 -28.66 -23.62 -9.00
CA THR A 142 -29.64 -23.30 -10.05
C THR A 142 -30.63 -22.30 -9.47
N LEU A 143 -30.77 -21.15 -10.14
CA LEU A 143 -31.59 -19.97 -9.85
C LEU A 143 -30.97 -18.88 -8.94
N ILE A 144 -29.91 -18.24 -9.42
CA ILE A 144 -29.75 -16.77 -9.27
C ILE A 144 -29.25 -16.25 -10.62
N ALA A 145 -29.88 -15.19 -11.14
CA ALA A 145 -29.52 -14.57 -12.42
C ALA A 145 -28.03 -14.13 -12.45
N PRO A 146 -27.38 -14.13 -13.62
CA PRO A 146 -25.98 -13.71 -13.71
C PRO A 146 -25.84 -12.25 -13.26
N VAL A 147 -25.13 -12.04 -12.15
CA VAL A 147 -24.58 -10.73 -11.79
C VAL A 147 -23.63 -10.32 -12.90
N ALA A 148 -23.81 -9.11 -13.45
CA ALA A 148 -22.91 -8.56 -14.44
C ALA A 148 -21.47 -8.54 -13.89
N PRO A 149 -20.45 -8.82 -14.73
CA PRO A 149 -19.07 -8.67 -14.32
C PRO A 149 -18.85 -7.25 -13.80
N ILE A 150 -18.31 -7.15 -12.58
CA ILE A 150 -17.83 -5.87 -12.07
C ILE A 150 -16.55 -5.57 -12.85
N GLU A 151 -16.64 -4.62 -13.78
CA GLU A 151 -15.49 -4.04 -14.45
C GLU A 151 -14.72 -3.23 -13.41
N TRP A 152 -13.53 -3.71 -13.06
CA TRP A 152 -12.63 -2.96 -12.19
C TRP A 152 -12.08 -1.80 -13.02
N ASP A 153 -12.64 -0.60 -12.82
CA ASP A 153 -12.05 0.61 -13.37
C ASP A 153 -10.68 0.82 -12.71
N GLN A 154 -9.62 0.69 -13.52
CA GLN A 154 -8.24 0.82 -13.07
C GLN A 154 -7.90 2.23 -12.53
N THR A 155 -8.82 3.18 -12.60
CA THR A 155 -8.61 4.57 -12.13
C THR A 155 -8.75 4.78 -10.62
N ASP A 156 -9.28 3.81 -9.86
CA ASP A 156 -9.37 3.88 -8.39
C ASP A 156 -8.09 3.40 -7.66
N LEU A 157 -7.13 2.86 -8.40
CA LEU A 157 -5.78 2.66 -7.88
C LEU A 157 -5.08 4.02 -7.91
N GLY A 158 -5.15 4.74 -6.79
CA GLY A 158 -4.19 5.81 -6.48
C GLY A 158 -2.79 5.36 -6.90
N PRO A 159 -2.01 6.28 -7.48
CA PRO A 159 -1.17 5.94 -8.62
C PRO A 159 -0.25 4.77 -8.24
N ALA A 160 -0.39 3.68 -8.99
CA ALA A 160 0.31 2.40 -8.78
C ALA A 160 1.85 2.51 -8.90
N ASN A 161 2.37 3.73 -8.94
CA ASN A 161 3.76 4.11 -9.13
C ASN A 161 4.38 4.77 -7.89
N ALA A 162 3.77 4.65 -6.71
CA ALA A 162 4.45 5.04 -5.47
C ALA A 162 5.79 4.28 -5.26
N CYS A 163 6.08 3.25 -6.06
CA CYS A 163 7.35 2.52 -6.08
C CYS A 163 7.88 2.23 -7.50
N SER A 164 7.34 2.81 -8.58
CA SER A 164 7.78 2.55 -9.97
C SER A 164 8.27 3.78 -10.70
#